data_AF-A0A2M7L239-F1
#
_entry.id   AF-A0A2M7L239-F1
#
_cell.length_a   1.000
_cell.length_b   1.000
_cell.length_c   1.000
_cell.angle_alpha   90.00
_cell.angle_beta   90.00
_cell.angle_gamma   90.00
#
_symmetry.space_group_name_H-M   'P 1'
#
loop_
_entity.id
_entity.type
_entity.pdbx_description
1 polymer ?
#
loop_
_entity_poly.entity_id
_entity_poly.type
_entity_poly.pdbx_seq_one_letter_code
_entity_poly.pdbx_strand_id
1 'polypeptide(L)'
;MGGEAPSTPARAVIRHGQAGFQRPPSRAGVFPFSEAGTGHAAFFDLDGTLTTHRSSWQFLHEHFGTWSEYGEQLQRQFLAGEMTYADWCHHDAKPWVGMTRGQLVEAGRGIAYADGARETVAELRANGVTVFLLSMGLNVVV
;
A
#
# COMPACT_ATOMS: atom_id res chain seq x y z
N MET A 1 25.71 37.41 1.16
CA MET A 1 25.55 36.69 -0.12
C MET A 1 25.33 35.22 0.20
N GLY A 2 24.06 34.83 0.41
CA GLY A 2 23.67 33.44 0.67
C GLY A 2 23.27 32.79 -0.65
N GLY A 3 24.04 31.81 -1.10
CA GLY A 3 23.69 30.95 -2.23
C GLY A 3 23.09 29.67 -1.69
N GLU A 4 21.77 29.55 -1.78
CA GLU A 4 21.05 28.31 -1.49
C GLU A 4 21.23 27.36 -2.68
N ALA A 5 21.71 26.14 -2.43
CA ALA A 5 21.88 25.12 -3.46
C ALA A 5 20.51 24.67 -3.98
N PRO A 6 20.34 24.43 -5.29
CA PRO A 6 19.05 23.99 -5.82
C PRO A 6 18.67 22.62 -5.25
N SER A 7 17.48 22.54 -4.68
CA SER A 7 16.89 21.30 -4.19
C SER A 7 16.63 20.34 -5.35
N THR A 8 17.29 19.19 -5.31
CA THR A 8 17.07 18.10 -6.26
C THR A 8 15.64 17.58 -6.13
N PRO A 9 14.82 17.55 -7.19
CA PRO A 9 13.48 16.97 -7.11
C PRO A 9 13.57 15.46 -6.91
N ALA A 10 12.71 14.93 -6.02
CA ALA A 10 12.59 13.50 -5.82
C ALA A 10 12.09 12.83 -7.12
N ARG A 11 12.96 12.10 -7.81
CA ARG A 11 12.56 11.21 -8.90
C ARG A 11 11.80 10.03 -8.33
N ALA A 12 10.55 9.84 -8.74
CA ALA A 12 9.84 8.58 -8.57
C ALA A 12 10.58 7.52 -9.41
N VAL A 13 11.26 6.59 -8.73
CA VAL A 13 11.88 5.43 -9.39
C VAL A 13 10.81 4.35 -9.50
N ILE A 14 10.15 4.28 -10.65
CA ILE A 14 9.31 3.12 -11.01
C ILE A 14 10.26 2.03 -11.50
N ARG A 15 10.44 0.95 -10.71
CA ARG A 15 11.16 -0.24 -11.16
C ARG A 15 10.18 -1.17 -11.85
N HIS A 16 10.33 -1.34 -13.16
CA HIS A 16 9.71 -2.45 -13.88
C HIS A 16 10.28 -3.77 -13.35
N GLY A 17 9.42 -4.57 -12.72
CA GLY A 17 9.71 -5.94 -12.31
C GLY A 17 9.71 -6.88 -13.52
N GLN A 18 10.74 -6.81 -14.35
CA GLN A 18 11.14 -7.86 -15.28
C GLN A 18 12.65 -8.05 -15.14
N ALA A 19 13.06 -8.61 -14.00
CA ALA A 19 14.42 -9.12 -13.81
C ALA A 19 14.35 -10.18 -12.72
N GLY A 20 14.95 -11.34 -12.98
CA GLY A 20 14.99 -12.47 -12.06
C GLY A 20 15.32 -12.02 -10.64
N PHE A 21 14.58 -12.57 -9.69
CA PHE A 21 14.77 -12.35 -8.26
C PHE A 21 16.23 -12.70 -7.87
N GLN A 22 17.11 -11.70 -7.86
CA GLN A 22 18.39 -11.82 -7.19
C GLN A 22 18.19 -11.51 -5.72
N ARG A 23 18.46 -12.52 -4.90
CA ARG A 23 18.33 -12.50 -3.45
C ARG A 23 19.14 -11.32 -2.88
N PRO A 24 18.53 -10.39 -2.12
CA PRO A 24 19.28 -9.30 -1.49
C PRO A 24 20.31 -9.88 -0.50
N PRO A 25 21.48 -9.22 -0.32
CA PRO A 25 22.47 -9.66 0.64
C PRO A 25 21.86 -9.66 2.05
N SER A 26 22.07 -10.77 2.75
CA SER A 26 21.52 -11.03 4.08
C SER A 26 21.94 -9.95 5.08
N ARG A 27 20.98 -9.13 5.54
CA ARG A 27 21.12 -8.45 6.83
C ARG A 27 20.98 -9.52 7.92
N ALA A 28 21.92 -9.54 8.85
CA ALA A 28 21.93 -10.46 9.99
C ALA A 28 20.58 -10.43 10.71
N GLY A 29 19.87 -11.54 10.61
CA GLY A 29 18.44 -11.70 10.82
C GLY A 29 17.98 -12.86 9.95
N VAL A 30 18.72 -13.97 10.04
CA VAL A 30 18.43 -15.21 9.33
C VAL A 30 17.12 -15.71 9.93
N PHE A 31 16.00 -15.52 9.23
CA PHE A 31 14.86 -16.41 9.41
C PHE A 31 15.36 -17.78 8.93
N PRO A 32 15.52 -18.77 9.82
CA PRO A 32 15.91 -20.09 9.38
C PRO A 32 14.73 -20.64 8.58
N PHE A 33 14.83 -20.62 7.26
CA PHE A 33 14.15 -21.66 6.49
C PHE A 33 14.93 -22.94 6.79
N SER A 34 14.54 -23.61 7.87
CA SER A 34 14.92 -24.99 8.12
C SER A 34 14.38 -25.86 6.98
N GLU A 35 15.00 -27.02 6.75
CA GLU A 35 14.53 -28.05 5.83
C GLU A 35 13.02 -28.24 5.94
N ALA A 36 12.38 -28.52 4.80
CA ALA A 36 10.94 -28.53 4.55
C ALA A 36 10.08 -29.07 5.71
N GLY A 37 9.78 -28.19 6.67
CA GLY A 37 8.68 -28.35 7.60
C GLY A 37 7.43 -27.76 6.97
N THR A 38 6.28 -28.39 7.18
CA THR A 38 4.98 -27.83 6.82
C THR A 38 4.67 -26.63 7.72
N GLY A 39 5.10 -25.44 7.30
CA GLY A 39 4.65 -24.18 7.89
C GLY A 39 3.33 -23.74 7.27
N HIS A 40 2.41 -23.24 8.09
CA HIS A 40 1.17 -22.64 7.59
C HIS A 40 1.39 -21.15 7.32
N ALA A 41 0.82 -20.65 6.22
CA ALA A 41 0.83 -19.23 5.87
C ALA A 41 -0.58 -18.76 5.57
N ALA A 42 -0.90 -17.53 5.99
CA ALA A 42 -2.13 -16.83 5.66
C ALA A 42 -1.79 -15.52 4.96
N PHE A 43 -2.48 -15.24 3.86
CA PHE A 43 -2.33 -14.01 3.09
C PHE A 43 -3.65 -13.25 3.17
N PHE A 44 -3.59 -12.01 3.65
CA PHE A 44 -4.74 -11.12 3.70
C PHE A 44 -4.56 -9.96 2.74
N ASP A 45 -5.62 -9.64 2.02
CA ASP A 45 -5.79 -8.30 1.50
C ASP A 45 -6.10 -7.31 2.64
N LEU A 46 -5.97 -6.02 2.36
CA LEU A 46 -6.24 -4.93 3.30
C LEU A 46 -7.64 -4.35 3.08
N ASP A 47 -7.83 -3.67 1.96
CA ASP A 47 -8.99 -2.83 1.68
C ASP A 47 -10.27 -3.66 1.54
N GLY A 48 -11.24 -3.43 2.41
CA GLY A 48 -12.49 -4.20 2.45
C GLY A 48 -12.33 -5.63 2.96
N THR A 49 -11.13 -6.02 3.41
CA THR A 49 -10.82 -7.33 3.98
C THR A 49 -10.46 -7.21 5.46
N LEU A 50 -9.31 -6.61 5.78
CA LEU A 50 -8.91 -6.30 7.17
C LEU A 50 -9.41 -4.93 7.61
N THR A 51 -9.80 -4.06 6.67
CA THR A 51 -10.41 -2.75 6.93
C THR A 51 -11.86 -2.72 6.47
N THR A 52 -12.65 -1.81 7.04
CA THR A 52 -14.07 -1.65 6.68
C THR A 52 -14.28 -0.93 5.34
N HIS A 53 -13.33 -0.09 4.94
CA HIS A 53 -13.41 0.68 3.72
C HIS A 53 -12.95 -0.15 2.53
N ARG A 54 -13.76 -0.18 1.47
CA ARG A 54 -13.48 -0.96 0.25
C ARG A 54 -12.27 -0.47 -0.56
N SER A 55 -11.85 0.77 -0.35
CA SER A 55 -10.74 1.38 -1.08
C SER A 55 -10.10 2.48 -0.25
N SER A 56 -8.84 2.29 0.12
CA SER A 56 -8.01 3.31 0.76
C SER A 56 -7.79 4.53 -0.14
N TRP A 57 -7.71 4.31 -1.46
CA TRP A 57 -7.58 5.37 -2.46
C TRP A 57 -8.80 6.29 -2.46
N GLN A 58 -10.00 5.71 -2.59
CA GLN A 58 -11.25 6.47 -2.55
C GLN A 58 -11.40 7.19 -1.21
N PHE A 59 -11.12 6.51 -0.10
CA PHE A 59 -11.21 7.12 1.23
C PHE A 59 -10.34 8.39 1.35
N LEU A 60 -9.08 8.35 0.88
CA LEU A 60 -8.23 9.55 0.89
C LEU A 60 -8.74 10.63 -0.08
N HIS A 61 -9.24 10.25 -1.24
CA HIS A 61 -9.87 11.20 -2.16
C HIS A 61 -11.08 11.91 -1.53
N GLU A 62 -11.95 11.17 -0.84
CA GLU A 62 -13.08 11.74 -0.11
C GLU A 62 -12.59 12.65 1.03
N HIS A 63 -11.59 12.22 1.80
CA HIS A 63 -11.00 13.01 2.88
C HIS A 63 -10.42 14.34 2.39
N PHE A 64 -9.73 14.35 1.25
CA PHE A 64 -9.13 15.57 0.67
C PHE A 64 -10.05 16.29 -0.32
N GLY A 65 -11.30 15.85 -0.49
CA GLY A 65 -12.27 16.49 -1.40
C GLY A 65 -11.93 16.37 -2.89
N THR A 66 -11.18 15.34 -3.29
CA THR A 66 -10.70 15.12 -4.67
C THR A 66 -11.38 13.95 -5.37
N TRP A 67 -12.42 13.35 -4.76
CA TRP A 67 -13.11 12.19 -5.33
C TRP A 67 -13.90 12.52 -6.60
N SER A 68 -14.96 13.32 -6.46
CA SER A 68 -15.91 13.61 -7.54
C SER A 68 -15.28 14.36 -8.73
N GLU A 69 -14.27 15.19 -8.47
CA GLU A 69 -13.60 15.96 -9.52
C GLU A 69 -12.45 15.20 -10.21
N TYR A 70 -11.96 14.11 -9.61
CA TYR A 70 -10.72 13.47 -10.07
C TYR A 70 -10.75 11.94 -9.95
N GLY A 71 -10.76 11.42 -8.72
CA GLY A 71 -10.60 9.98 -8.44
C GLY A 71 -11.69 9.11 -9.10
N GLU A 72 -12.93 9.57 -9.12
CA GLU A 72 -14.05 8.80 -9.68
C GLU A 72 -13.88 8.53 -11.18
N GLN A 73 -13.41 9.53 -11.95
CA GLN A 73 -13.20 9.37 -13.39
C GLN A 73 -12.05 8.41 -13.68
N LEU A 74 -10.93 8.53 -12.98
CA LEU A 74 -9.77 7.66 -13.17
C LEU A 74 -10.08 6.23 -12.78
N GLN A 75 -10.78 6.02 -11.66
CA GLN A 75 -11.23 4.69 -11.28
C GLN A 75 -12.14 4.08 -12.34
N ARG A 76 -13.09 4.86 -12.90
CA ARG A 76 -13.97 4.37 -13.97
C ARG A 76 -13.19 3.95 -15.22
N GLN A 77 -12.21 4.73 -15.66
CA GLN A 77 -11.36 4.40 -16.82
C GLN A 77 -10.53 3.14 -16.56
N PHE A 78 -9.96 3.01 -15.36
CA PHE A 78 -9.23 1.81 -14.95
C PHE A 78 -10.13 0.57 -14.95
N LEU A 79 -11.33 0.66 -14.38
CA LEU A 79 -12.30 -0.46 -14.35
C LEU A 79 -12.84 -0.81 -15.74
N ALA A 80 -12.88 0.15 -16.67
CA ALA A 80 -13.21 -0.09 -18.07
C ALA A 80 -12.07 -0.76 -18.87
N GLY A 81 -10.89 -0.94 -18.27
CA GLY A 81 -9.71 -1.50 -18.92
C GLY A 81 -9.00 -0.52 -19.86
N GLU A 82 -9.32 0.77 -19.79
CA GLU A 82 -8.73 1.83 -20.62
C GLU A 82 -7.35 2.26 -20.13
N MET A 83 -6.96 1.82 -18.93
CA MET A 83 -5.72 2.22 -18.26
C MET A 83 -5.09 1.04 -17.54
N THR A 84 -3.75 0.97 -17.54
CA THR A 84 -3.04 -0.03 -16.73
C THR A 84 -3.12 0.35 -15.25
N TYR A 85 -2.94 -0.62 -14.35
CA TYR A 85 -2.88 -0.32 -12.91
C TYR A 85 -1.77 0.68 -12.56
N ALA A 86 -0.60 0.56 -13.19
CA ALA A 86 0.53 1.45 -12.94
C ALA A 86 0.22 2.89 -13.37
N ASP A 87 -0.42 3.07 -14.53
CA ASP A 87 -0.86 4.37 -15.00
C ASP A 87 -1.94 4.93 -14.09
N TRP A 88 -2.92 4.11 -13.69
CA TRP A 88 -3.96 4.51 -12.76
C TRP A 88 -3.37 5.03 -11.45
N CYS A 89 -2.51 4.27 -10.77
CA CYS A 89 -1.85 4.74 -9.53
C CYS A 89 -1.07 6.05 -9.73
N HIS A 90 -0.36 6.19 -10.86
CA HIS A 90 0.39 7.40 -11.14
C HIS A 90 -0.50 8.63 -11.32
N HIS A 91 -1.63 8.46 -12.02
CA HIS A 91 -2.59 9.53 -12.24
C HIS A 91 -3.39 9.83 -10.97
N ASP A 92 -3.94 8.81 -10.31
CA ASP A 92 -4.82 8.92 -9.13
C ASP A 92 -4.12 9.64 -7.97
N ALA A 93 -2.81 9.44 -7.79
CA ALA A 93 -2.03 10.11 -6.76
C ALA A 93 -1.67 11.59 -7.04
N LYS A 94 -1.92 12.11 -8.25
CA LYS A 94 -1.54 13.50 -8.63
C LYS A 94 -2.13 14.60 -7.73
N PRO A 95 -3.40 14.52 -7.28
CA PRO A 95 -3.95 15.53 -6.39
C PRO A 95 -3.24 15.63 -5.04
N TRP A 96 -2.47 14.61 -4.65
CA TRP A 96 -1.72 14.57 -3.39
C TRP A 96 -0.28 15.07 -3.54
N VAL A 97 0.15 15.48 -4.73
CA VAL A 97 1.48 16.07 -4.94
C VAL A 97 1.65 17.31 -4.08
N GLY A 98 2.74 17.35 -3.31
CA GLY A 98 3.03 18.42 -2.35
C GLY A 98 2.55 18.13 -0.93
N MET A 99 1.73 17.10 -0.72
CA MET A 99 1.42 16.61 0.62
C MET A 99 2.60 15.81 1.18
N THR A 100 2.81 15.93 2.49
CA THR A 100 3.77 15.11 3.22
C THR A 100 3.18 13.71 3.46
N ARG A 101 4.05 12.70 3.57
CA ARG A 101 3.63 11.36 4.00
C ARG A 101 2.87 11.39 5.33
N GLY A 102 3.25 12.28 6.26
CA GLY A 102 2.57 12.43 7.54
C GLY A 102 1.10 12.83 7.41
N GLN A 103 0.78 13.74 6.49
CA GLN A 103 -0.61 14.15 6.21
C GLN A 103 -1.44 12.99 5.67
N LEU A 104 -0.88 12.20 4.75
CA LEU A 104 -1.56 11.01 4.20
C LEU A 104 -1.78 9.92 5.27
N VAL A 105 -0.79 9.69 6.13
CA VAL A 105 -0.91 8.74 7.24
C VAL A 105 -1.96 9.21 8.25
N GLU A 106 -1.99 10.49 8.59
CA GLU A 106 -2.97 11.04 9.53
C GLU A 106 -4.39 10.90 8.99
N ALA A 107 -4.61 11.23 7.71
CA ALA A 107 -5.88 10.99 7.05
C ALA A 107 -6.26 9.50 7.08
N GLY A 108 -5.33 8.62 6.74
CA GLY A 108 -5.52 7.16 6.71
C GLY A 108 -5.91 6.53 8.05
N ARG A 109 -5.59 7.16 9.19
CA ARG A 109 -6.03 6.68 10.52
C ARG A 109 -7.54 6.65 10.71
N GLY A 110 -8.29 7.37 9.88
CA GLY A 110 -9.76 7.31 9.87
C GLY A 110 -10.32 5.98 9.34
N ILE A 111 -9.50 5.13 8.72
CA ILE A 111 -9.93 3.82 8.22
C ILE A 111 -10.01 2.83 9.40
N ALA A 112 -11.22 2.40 9.73
CA ALA A 112 -11.44 1.39 10.76
C ALA A 112 -11.06 -0.03 10.29
N TYR A 113 -10.61 -0.86 11.23
CA TYR A 113 -10.45 -2.30 11.01
C TYR A 113 -11.81 -2.99 10.97
N ALA A 114 -11.91 -4.06 10.18
CA ALA A 114 -13.08 -4.92 10.19
C ALA A 114 -13.20 -5.67 11.53
N ASP A 115 -14.43 -6.00 11.92
CA ASP A 115 -14.70 -6.77 13.14
C ASP A 115 -13.96 -8.12 13.09
N GLY A 116 -13.27 -8.46 14.19
CA GLY A 116 -12.50 -9.69 14.28
C GLY A 116 -11.17 -9.68 13.52
N ALA A 117 -10.79 -8.60 12.83
CA ALA A 117 -9.54 -8.55 12.06
C ALA A 117 -8.30 -8.69 12.96
N ARG A 118 -8.30 -8.03 14.13
CA ARG A 118 -7.18 -8.09 15.08
C ARG A 118 -7.10 -9.45 15.75
N GLU A 119 -8.23 -9.98 16.16
CA GLU A 119 -8.41 -11.27 16.82
C GLU A 119 -7.98 -12.41 15.89
N THR A 120 -8.40 -12.36 14.62
CA THR A 120 -8.04 -13.35 13.61
C THR A 120 -6.52 -13.38 13.37
N VAL A 121 -5.90 -12.21 13.18
CA VAL A 121 -4.44 -12.13 12.99
C VAL A 121 -3.69 -12.58 14.25
N ALA A 122 -4.18 -12.22 15.44
CA ALA A 122 -3.59 -12.65 16.70
C ALA A 122 -3.67 -14.18 16.88
N GLU A 123 -4.83 -14.78 16.61
CA GLU A 123 -5.06 -16.21 16.74
C GLU A 123 -4.22 -17.01 15.75
N LEU A 124 -4.15 -16.58 14.48
CA LEU A 124 -3.29 -17.21 13.48
C LEU A 124 -1.82 -17.20 13.90
N ARG A 125 -1.32 -16.06 14.40
CA ARG A 125 0.05 -15.95 14.89
C ARG A 125 0.30 -16.82 16.12
N ALA A 126 -0.65 -16.87 17.05
CA ALA A 126 -0.57 -17.72 18.24
C ALA A 126 -0.49 -19.22 17.89
N ASN A 127 -1.11 -19.63 16.77
CA ASN A 127 -1.08 -20.99 16.26
C ASN A 127 0.08 -21.27 15.26
N GLY A 128 1.09 -20.42 15.22
CA GLY A 128 2.29 -20.63 14.40
C GLY A 128 2.08 -20.39 12.89
N VAL A 129 0.98 -19.74 12.50
CA VAL A 129 0.74 -19.35 11.11
C VAL A 129 1.48 -18.04 10.80
N THR A 130 2.27 -18.04 9.74
CA THR A 130 2.90 -16.80 9.25
C THR A 130 1.87 -15.96 8.49
N VAL A 131 1.63 -14.73 8.92
CA VAL A 131 0.62 -13.84 8.33
C VAL A 131 1.29 -12.80 7.44
N PHE A 132 0.85 -12.71 6.19
CA PHE A 132 1.29 -11.73 5.19
C PHE A 132 0.15 -10.80 4.78
N LEU A 133 0.48 -9.53 4.55
CA LEU A 133 -0.39 -8.59 3.87
C LEU A 133 -0.01 -8.56 2.39
N LEU A 134 -0.98 -8.76 1.51
CA LEU A 134 -0.83 -8.64 0.06
C LEU A 134 -1.96 -7.77 -0.46
N SER A 135 -1.67 -6.49 -0.74
CA SER A 135 -2.69 -5.52 -1.11
C SER A 135 -2.24 -4.60 -2.25
N MET A 136 -3.24 -4.11 -3.00
CA MET A 136 -3.12 -3.02 -3.97
C MET A 136 -3.45 -1.64 -3.37
N GLY A 137 -3.75 -1.60 -2.06
CA GLY A 137 -4.00 -0.38 -1.30
C GLY A 137 -2.72 0.41 -0.98
N LEU A 138 -2.87 1.46 -0.19
CA LEU A 138 -1.78 2.37 0.15
C LEU A 138 -1.04 1.95 1.42
N ASN A 139 0.29 2.04 1.40
CA ASN A 139 1.15 1.75 2.56
C ASN A 139 1.07 2.78 3.71
N VAL A 140 0.15 3.74 3.63
CA VAL A 140 -0.10 4.73 4.69
C VAL A 140 -1.22 4.30 5.65
N VAL A 141 -1.87 3.17 5.36
CA VAL A 141 -3.01 2.61 6.13
C VAL A 141 -2.58 1.53 7.13
N VAL A 142 -1.33 1.05 7.06
CA VAL A 142 -0.77 -0.03 7.91
C VAL A 142 0.54 0.33 8.57
#